data_AF-A0A847FUC0-F1
#
_entry.id   AF-A0A847FUC0-F1
#
_cell.length_a   1.000
_cell.length_b   1.000
_cell.length_c   1.000
_cell.angle_alpha   90.00
_cell.angle_beta   90.00
_cell.angle_gamma   90.00
#
_symmetry.space_group_name_H-M   'P 1'
#
loop_
_entity.id
_entity.type
_entity.pdbx_description
1 polymer ?
#
loop_
_entity_poly.entity_id
_entity_poly.type
_entity_poly.pdbx_seq_one_letter_code
_entity_poly.pdbx_strand_id
1 'polypeptide(L)'
;MTAAPSLLVWAKGCTTTGLSEGTAPMPLYQNLPMPKASIGFLVYATTLLGVVALLATYPVLRYGVWQTAITYYSSLGWVSSPLLHGRSDVVTNADLIRRYTPDHLELMVAASIAHQASDPKDRPYGTDAVEKVVGLIDSDQSVGIAQLRPGEIEEWAPALAGRSRFEPDVAIRVMAAKLQDTERYILWQAMEYGSTSQTSRFMLLALAQNCSESSQVRRTVDTFFGYRGSWEEMLRDEQFGALWTEQLRLILVHVDWLTSQGWELPEGVDLDAWRQTAFAE
;
A
#
# COMPACT_ATOMS: atom_id res chain seq x y z
N MET A 1 0.00 57.04 -1.47
CA MET A 1 0.78 55.91 -2.01
C MET A 1 1.66 55.38 -0.90
N THR A 2 1.21 54.28 -0.32
CA THR A 2 1.80 53.53 0.78
C THR A 2 2.69 52.44 0.21
N ALA A 3 3.99 52.49 0.49
CA ALA A 3 4.89 51.37 0.26
C ALA A 3 5.27 50.79 1.63
N ALA A 4 4.94 49.53 1.83
CA ALA A 4 5.30 48.74 3.00
C ALA A 4 6.78 48.34 2.93
N PRO A 5 7.55 48.41 4.02
CA PRO A 5 8.87 47.80 4.09
C PRO A 5 8.78 46.35 4.56
N SER A 6 9.33 45.46 3.73
CA SER A 6 9.93 44.21 4.14
C SER A 6 11.11 44.48 5.08
N LEU A 7 11.21 43.75 6.20
CA LEU A 7 12.44 43.20 6.81
C LEU A 7 12.11 42.72 8.23
N LEU A 8 11.76 41.43 8.35
CA LEU A 8 11.75 40.75 9.64
C LEU A 8 13.12 40.12 9.84
N VAL A 9 13.92 40.82 10.65
CA VAL A 9 15.19 40.36 11.21
C VAL A 9 14.88 39.26 12.23
N TRP A 10 15.47 38.08 12.05
CA TRP A 10 15.42 37.02 13.05
C TRP A 10 16.43 37.32 14.16
N ALA A 11 15.94 37.78 15.31
CA ALA A 11 16.70 37.80 16.55
C ALA A 11 16.57 36.43 17.26
N LYS A 12 17.70 35.90 17.72
CA LYS A 12 17.78 34.66 18.50
C LYS A 12 17.01 34.78 19.82
N GLY A 13 16.14 33.79 20.06
CA GLY A 13 15.65 33.42 21.39
C GLY A 13 14.51 34.29 21.92
N CYS A 14 13.27 33.87 21.66
CA CYS A 14 12.12 33.94 22.57
C CYS A 14 10.89 33.39 21.85
N THR A 15 10.24 32.35 22.42
CA THR A 15 8.87 31.96 22.07
C THR A 15 7.87 32.59 23.04
N THR A 16 6.67 32.77 22.50
CA THR A 16 5.52 33.52 22.98
C THR A 16 4.75 32.86 24.13
N THR A 17 5.37 32.73 25.29
CA THR A 17 4.62 32.47 26.53
C THR A 17 5.24 33.29 27.66
N GLY A 18 4.66 34.46 27.92
CA GLY A 18 5.01 35.24 29.09
C GLY A 18 4.67 34.46 30.36
N LEU A 19 5.70 33.92 31.02
CA LEU A 19 5.64 33.43 32.39
C LEU A 19 6.94 33.84 33.08
N SER A 20 6.78 34.64 34.12
CA SER A 20 7.82 35.12 35.03
C SER A 20 8.59 33.97 35.68
N GLU A 21 9.88 34.21 35.95
CA GLU A 21 10.66 33.45 36.92
C GLU A 21 9.91 33.37 38.27
N GLY A 22 9.43 32.17 38.57
CA GLY A 22 8.79 31.83 39.83
C GLY A 22 8.86 30.33 40.00
N THR A 23 9.56 29.89 41.04
CA THR A 23 9.72 28.51 41.48
C THR A 23 8.38 27.78 41.55
N ALA A 24 8.15 26.82 40.64
CA ALA A 24 6.99 25.94 40.63
C ALA A 24 7.41 24.48 40.93
N PRO A 25 6.59 23.72 41.67
CA PRO A 25 6.96 22.46 42.31
C PRO A 25 7.17 21.33 41.30
N MET A 26 8.00 20.35 41.68
CA MET A 26 8.31 19.16 40.88
C MET A 26 7.05 18.54 40.24
N PRO A 27 7.09 18.17 38.94
CA PRO A 27 5.96 17.55 38.28
C PRO A 27 5.65 16.20 38.91
N LEU A 28 4.36 15.98 39.19
CA LEU A 28 3.74 14.80 39.81
C LEU A 28 3.96 13.46 39.05
N TYR A 29 4.83 13.44 38.03
CA TYR A 29 5.11 12.28 37.18
C TYR A 29 6.31 11.44 37.64
N GLN A 30 7.09 11.86 38.64
CA GLN A 30 8.22 11.07 39.15
C GLN A 30 7.80 9.90 40.08
N ASN A 31 6.50 9.74 40.39
CA ASN A 31 5.99 8.68 41.27
C ASN A 31 4.96 7.75 40.62
N LEU A 32 4.93 7.64 39.28
CA LEU A 32 4.23 6.50 38.68
C LEU A 32 5.14 5.28 38.76
N PRO A 33 4.71 4.16 39.37
CA PRO A 33 5.50 2.94 39.37
C PRO A 33 5.72 2.54 37.92
N MET A 34 6.99 2.47 37.49
CA MET A 34 7.30 1.75 36.26
C MET A 34 6.67 0.36 36.38
N PRO A 35 5.85 -0.08 35.40
CA PRO A 35 5.30 -1.42 35.43
C PRO A 35 6.49 -2.37 35.42
N LYS A 36 6.79 -2.98 36.57
CA LYS A 36 7.78 -4.05 36.65
C LYS A 36 7.22 -5.15 35.77
N ALA A 37 7.77 -5.33 34.57
CA ALA A 37 7.48 -6.49 33.74
C ALA A 37 7.70 -7.71 34.63
N SER A 38 6.60 -8.34 35.05
CA SER A 38 6.68 -9.50 35.92
C SER A 38 7.35 -10.63 35.13
N ILE A 39 8.04 -11.53 35.80
CA ILE A 39 8.59 -12.73 35.16
C ILE A 39 7.47 -13.48 34.40
N GLY A 40 6.23 -13.43 34.91
CA GLY A 40 5.04 -13.93 34.22
C GLY A 40 4.76 -13.26 32.88
N PHE A 41 4.90 -11.94 32.76
CA PHE A 41 4.75 -11.21 31.49
C PHE A 41 5.84 -11.59 30.48
N LEU A 42 7.09 -11.71 30.92
CA LEU A 42 8.20 -12.13 30.04
C LEU A 42 8.05 -13.56 29.55
N VAL A 43 7.62 -14.49 30.42
CA VAL A 43 7.32 -15.87 30.05
C VAL A 43 6.13 -15.93 29.09
N TYR A 44 5.06 -15.16 29.33
CA TYR A 44 3.92 -15.11 28.41
C TYR A 44 4.31 -14.54 27.04
N ALA A 45 5.08 -13.46 27.01
CA ALA A 45 5.53 -12.83 25.77
C ALA A 45 6.46 -13.74 24.96
N THR A 46 7.40 -14.44 25.62
CA THR A 46 8.28 -15.41 24.96
C THR A 46 7.54 -16.65 24.48
N THR A 47 6.56 -17.14 25.23
CA THR A 47 5.72 -18.27 24.80
C THR A 47 4.83 -17.87 23.63
N LEU A 48 4.25 -16.66 23.66
CA LEU A 48 3.49 -16.10 22.54
C LEU A 48 4.37 -15.91 21.31
N LEU A 49 5.57 -15.36 21.45
CA LEU A 49 6.55 -15.23 20.37
C LEU A 49 6.97 -16.61 19.82
N GLY A 50 7.16 -17.61 20.68
CA GLY A 50 7.47 -18.97 20.28
C GLY A 50 6.32 -19.64 19.51
N VAL A 51 5.07 -19.42 19.93
CA VAL A 51 3.89 -19.90 19.20
C VAL A 51 3.74 -19.16 17.87
N VAL A 52 3.91 -17.84 17.83
CA VAL A 52 3.87 -17.06 16.58
C VAL A 52 4.97 -17.49 15.62
N ALA A 53 6.19 -17.73 16.11
CA ALA A 53 7.30 -18.24 15.31
C ALA A 53 7.03 -19.65 14.77
N LEU A 54 6.40 -20.52 15.57
CA LEU A 54 5.99 -21.86 15.14
C LEU A 54 4.85 -21.80 14.12
N LEU A 55 3.84 -20.96 14.33
CA LEU A 55 2.74 -20.75 13.38
C LEU A 55 3.27 -20.15 12.07
N ALA A 56 4.33 -19.34 12.13
CA ALA A 56 5.03 -18.82 10.97
C ALA A 56 5.89 -19.86 10.23
N THR A 57 5.70 -21.18 10.44
CA THR A 57 6.34 -22.24 9.63
C THR A 57 5.41 -22.86 8.58
N TYR A 58 4.09 -22.63 8.67
CA TYR A 58 3.11 -23.16 7.71
C TYR A 58 2.47 -22.02 6.90
N PRO A 59 2.32 -22.13 5.56
CA PRO A 59 1.82 -21.04 4.70
C PRO A 59 0.47 -20.46 5.14
N VAL A 60 -0.50 -21.32 5.48
CA VAL A 60 -1.86 -20.90 5.92
C VAL A 60 -1.80 -20.13 7.24
N LEU A 61 -0.95 -20.56 8.16
CA LEU A 61 -0.79 -19.93 9.47
C LEU A 61 0.02 -18.63 9.38
N ARG A 62 1.04 -18.57 8.51
CA ARG A 62 1.75 -17.32 8.14
C ARG A 62 0.81 -16.28 7.57
N TYR A 63 -0.04 -16.69 6.63
CA TYR A 63 -1.08 -15.84 6.09
C TYR A 63 -2.00 -15.32 7.21
N GLY A 64 -2.45 -16.20 8.11
CA GLY A 64 -3.25 -15.81 9.28
C GLY A 64 -2.54 -14.80 10.20
N VAL A 65 -1.23 -14.94 10.41
CA VAL A 65 -0.42 -13.97 11.17
C VAL A 65 -0.34 -12.63 10.42
N TRP A 66 -0.07 -12.64 9.12
CA TRP A 66 -0.02 -11.43 8.29
C TRP A 66 -1.34 -10.68 8.28
N GLN A 67 -2.43 -11.40 8.08
CA GLN A 67 -3.76 -10.82 8.11
C GLN A 67 -4.12 -10.31 9.52
N THR A 68 -3.80 -11.08 10.58
CA THR A 68 -4.01 -10.58 11.95
C THR A 68 -3.19 -9.33 12.22
N ALA A 69 -1.93 -9.28 11.77
CA ALA A 69 -1.09 -8.10 11.92
C ALA A 69 -1.70 -6.90 11.18
N ILE A 70 -2.01 -7.03 9.89
CA ILE A 70 -2.61 -5.95 9.09
C ILE A 70 -3.96 -5.52 9.67
N THR A 71 -4.80 -6.45 10.11
CA THR A 71 -6.11 -6.15 10.74
C THR A 71 -5.95 -5.49 12.10
N TYR A 72 -5.04 -5.98 12.94
CA TYR A 72 -4.79 -5.42 14.28
C TYR A 72 -4.18 -4.01 14.17
N TYR A 73 -3.15 -3.84 13.34
CA TYR A 73 -2.56 -2.54 13.06
C TYR A 73 -3.52 -1.57 12.37
N SER A 74 -4.55 -2.06 11.67
CA SER A 74 -5.61 -1.21 11.15
C SER A 74 -6.73 -0.94 12.18
N SER A 75 -6.96 -1.79 13.18
CA SER A 75 -8.06 -1.60 14.14
C SER A 75 -7.77 -0.70 15.34
N LEU A 76 -6.49 -0.47 15.69
CA LEU A 76 -6.09 0.34 16.84
C LEU A 76 -6.15 1.86 16.52
N GLY A 77 -7.37 2.41 16.52
CA GLY A 77 -7.68 3.79 16.16
C GLY A 77 -7.23 4.91 17.11
N TRP A 78 -6.01 4.85 17.67
CA TRP A 78 -5.48 5.93 18.54
C TRP A 78 -4.32 6.74 17.95
N VAL A 79 -3.78 6.32 16.81
CA VAL A 79 -3.02 7.12 15.84
C VAL A 79 -3.35 6.49 14.49
N SER A 80 -3.78 7.26 13.50
CA SER A 80 -4.23 6.77 12.18
C SER A 80 -3.14 5.92 11.53
N SER A 81 -3.26 4.59 11.63
CA SER A 81 -2.28 3.68 11.03
C SER A 81 -2.33 3.84 9.51
N PRO A 82 -1.18 3.96 8.81
CA PRO A 82 -1.13 4.14 7.35
C PRO A 82 -2.01 3.15 6.59
N LEU A 83 -2.08 1.90 7.07
CA LEU A 83 -2.88 0.79 6.52
C LEU A 83 -4.40 1.02 6.49
N LEU A 84 -4.94 1.96 7.28
CA LEU A 84 -6.35 2.32 7.26
C LEU A 84 -6.72 3.27 6.12
N HIS A 85 -5.78 4.10 5.68
CA HIS A 85 -6.10 5.17 4.74
C HIS A 85 -6.50 4.60 3.39
N GLY A 86 -5.75 3.64 2.85
CA GLY A 86 -6.11 3.02 1.58
C GLY A 86 -7.45 2.28 1.62
N ARG A 87 -7.75 1.55 2.71
CA ARG A 87 -9.06 0.89 2.86
C ARG A 87 -10.20 1.93 2.97
N SER A 88 -9.98 3.00 3.72
CA SER A 88 -10.93 4.12 3.85
C SER A 88 -11.16 4.82 2.51
N ASP A 89 -10.11 5.02 1.72
CA ASP A 89 -10.19 5.62 0.38
C ASP A 89 -11.00 4.74 -0.56
N VAL A 90 -10.81 3.41 -0.51
CA VAL A 90 -11.64 2.49 -1.28
C VAL A 90 -13.11 2.55 -0.86
N VAL A 91 -13.40 2.53 0.45
CA VAL A 91 -14.79 2.63 0.94
C VAL A 91 -15.43 3.96 0.51
N THR A 92 -14.69 5.05 0.63
CA THR A 92 -15.16 6.41 0.29
C THR A 92 -15.41 6.55 -1.21
N ASN A 93 -14.62 5.88 -2.05
CA ASN A 93 -14.67 6.02 -3.50
C ASN A 93 -15.22 4.77 -4.22
N ALA A 94 -15.89 3.85 -3.51
CA ALA A 94 -16.34 2.57 -4.07
C ALA A 94 -17.20 2.74 -5.34
N ASP A 95 -18.12 3.73 -5.33
CA ASP A 95 -18.97 4.01 -6.49
C ASP A 95 -18.20 4.59 -7.69
N LEU A 96 -17.13 5.34 -7.45
CA LEU A 96 -16.25 5.83 -8.52
C LEU A 96 -15.41 4.69 -9.09
N ILE A 97 -14.92 3.78 -8.24
CA ILE A 97 -14.16 2.60 -8.67
C ILE A 97 -15.04 1.74 -9.60
N ARG A 98 -16.25 1.39 -9.16
CA ARG A 98 -17.27 0.68 -9.97
C ARG A 98 -17.59 1.37 -11.28
N ARG A 99 -17.73 2.70 -11.25
CA ARG A 99 -18.10 3.48 -12.44
C ARG A 99 -17.00 3.49 -13.50
N TYR A 100 -15.74 3.55 -13.10
CA TYR A 100 -14.63 3.84 -13.99
C TYR A 100 -13.75 2.62 -14.31
N THR A 101 -13.98 1.50 -13.65
CA THR A 101 -13.18 0.29 -13.80
C THR A 101 -14.01 -0.79 -14.49
N PRO A 102 -13.47 -1.53 -15.46
CA PRO A 102 -14.15 -2.73 -15.99
C PRO A 102 -14.39 -3.75 -14.88
N ASP A 103 -15.55 -4.42 -14.88
CA ASP A 103 -15.99 -5.34 -13.83
C ASP A 103 -14.92 -6.38 -13.45
N HIS A 104 -14.21 -6.94 -14.43
CA HIS A 104 -13.19 -7.97 -14.19
C HIS A 104 -11.88 -7.45 -13.57
N LEU A 105 -11.69 -6.13 -13.51
CA LEU A 105 -10.55 -5.44 -12.87
C LEU A 105 -10.95 -4.69 -11.59
N GLU A 106 -12.25 -4.55 -11.31
CA GLU A 106 -12.78 -3.74 -10.20
C GLU A 106 -12.10 -4.08 -8.87
N LEU A 107 -12.07 -5.38 -8.52
CA LEU A 107 -11.45 -5.86 -7.29
C LEU A 107 -9.94 -5.56 -7.24
N MET A 108 -9.22 -5.68 -8.36
CA MET A 108 -7.78 -5.42 -8.40
C MET A 108 -7.49 -3.92 -8.28
N VAL A 109 -8.24 -3.05 -8.97
CA VAL A 109 -8.08 -1.58 -8.80
C VAL A 109 -8.31 -1.19 -7.36
N ALA A 110 -9.38 -1.70 -6.74
CA ALA A 110 -9.64 -1.45 -5.32
C ALA A 110 -8.51 -1.97 -4.43
N ALA A 111 -7.99 -3.18 -4.67
CA ALA A 111 -6.88 -3.74 -3.90
C ALA A 111 -5.59 -2.94 -4.08
N SER A 112 -5.29 -2.47 -5.30
CA SER A 112 -4.15 -1.61 -5.61
C SER A 112 -4.24 -0.26 -4.89
N ILE A 113 -5.40 0.42 -4.94
CA ILE A 113 -5.64 1.66 -4.19
C ILE A 113 -5.48 1.41 -2.68
N ALA A 114 -6.10 0.35 -2.18
CA ALA A 114 -6.02 0.01 -0.76
C ALA A 114 -4.59 -0.22 -0.31
N HIS A 115 -3.76 -0.84 -1.14
CA HIS A 115 -2.37 -1.12 -0.83
C HIS A 115 -1.46 0.11 -0.99
N GLN A 116 -1.56 0.83 -2.10
CA GLN A 116 -0.74 2.02 -2.39
C GLN A 116 -0.91 3.09 -1.32
N ALA A 117 -2.17 3.43 -0.98
CA ALA A 117 -2.46 4.42 0.06
C ALA A 117 -2.23 3.89 1.50
N SER A 118 -1.75 2.65 1.64
CA SER A 118 -1.46 2.01 2.93
C SER A 118 0.03 1.89 3.24
N ASP A 119 0.94 2.15 2.29
CA ASP A 119 2.38 2.08 2.56
C ASP A 119 2.82 3.26 3.46
N PRO A 120 3.33 3.01 4.68
CA PRO A 120 3.83 4.04 5.57
C PRO A 120 5.00 4.85 5.00
N LYS A 121 5.76 4.28 4.06
CA LYS A 121 6.91 4.95 3.44
C LYS A 121 6.46 6.00 2.44
N ASP A 122 5.40 5.70 1.68
CA ASP A 122 4.90 6.58 0.62
C ASP A 122 3.84 7.55 1.17
N ARG A 123 3.01 7.10 2.12
CA ARG A 123 1.93 7.90 2.72
C ARG A 123 1.93 7.87 4.27
N PRO A 124 2.98 8.39 4.92
CA PRO A 124 3.16 8.32 6.39
C PRO A 124 2.02 8.95 7.20
N TYR A 125 1.29 9.90 6.62
CA TYR A 125 0.24 10.67 7.32
C TYR A 125 -1.15 10.53 6.70
N GLY A 126 -1.33 9.73 5.65
CA GLY A 126 -2.66 9.39 5.12
C GLY A 126 -3.53 10.51 4.57
N THR A 127 -2.96 11.70 4.37
CA THR A 127 -3.75 12.90 4.10
C THR A 127 -3.17 13.70 2.94
N ASP A 128 -4.02 13.99 1.97
CA ASP A 128 -3.67 14.79 0.79
C ASP A 128 -3.10 16.17 1.17
N ALA A 129 -3.51 16.73 2.31
CA ALA A 129 -2.99 18.01 2.78
C ALA A 129 -1.49 17.95 3.08
N VAL A 130 -1.01 16.86 3.68
CA VAL A 130 0.42 16.69 3.97
C VAL A 130 1.18 16.33 2.70
N GLU A 131 0.64 15.46 1.86
CA GLU A 131 1.24 15.14 0.56
C GLU A 131 1.36 16.36 -0.34
N LYS A 132 0.38 17.27 -0.37
CA LYS A 132 0.48 18.52 -1.13
C LYS A 132 1.64 19.38 -0.65
N VAL A 133 1.93 19.39 0.65
CA VAL A 133 3.05 20.15 1.20
C VAL A 133 4.39 19.46 0.90
N VAL A 134 4.46 18.13 1.00
CA VAL A 134 5.67 17.38 0.66
C VAL A 134 5.94 17.42 -0.85
N GLY A 135 4.91 17.33 -1.69
CA GLY A 135 5.02 17.44 -3.15
C GLY A 135 5.45 18.82 -3.65
N LEU A 136 5.37 19.86 -2.82
CA LEU A 136 6.00 21.16 -3.10
C LEU A 136 7.52 21.15 -2.86
N ILE A 137 8.01 20.18 -2.09
CA ILE A 137 9.42 20.01 -1.71
C ILE A 137 10.08 18.94 -2.59
N ASP A 138 9.35 17.87 -2.90
CA ASP A 138 9.76 16.76 -3.76
C ASP A 138 8.76 16.61 -4.92
N SER A 139 9.15 17.11 -6.10
CA SER A 139 8.30 17.04 -7.29
C SER A 139 8.09 15.61 -7.80
N ASP A 140 8.96 14.67 -7.40
CA ASP A 140 8.94 13.28 -7.86
C ASP A 140 8.06 12.38 -6.99
N GLN A 141 7.46 12.95 -5.93
CA GLN A 141 6.63 12.21 -4.98
C GLN A 141 5.37 11.62 -5.63
N SER A 142 5.07 10.36 -5.28
CA SER A 142 3.77 9.71 -5.47
C SER A 142 2.69 10.40 -4.62
N VAL A 143 1.50 10.67 -5.19
CA VAL A 143 0.44 11.39 -4.45
C VAL A 143 -0.97 10.89 -4.77
N GLY A 144 -1.92 11.22 -3.90
CA GLY A 144 -3.34 10.91 -4.04
C GLY A 144 -3.68 9.46 -3.70
N ILE A 145 -4.95 9.09 -3.81
CA ILE A 145 -5.44 7.77 -3.35
C ILE A 145 -4.79 6.58 -4.07
N ALA A 146 -4.30 6.77 -5.30
CA ALA A 146 -3.61 5.75 -6.08
C ALA A 146 -2.08 5.89 -6.04
N GLN A 147 -1.54 6.84 -5.25
CA GLN A 147 -0.10 7.15 -5.13
C GLN A 147 0.60 7.29 -6.49
N LEU A 148 0.00 8.08 -7.40
CA LEU A 148 0.50 8.24 -8.74
C LEU A 148 1.79 9.07 -8.75
N ARG A 149 2.82 8.59 -9.46
CA ARG A 149 4.05 9.35 -9.75
C ARG A 149 3.82 10.40 -10.84
N PRO A 150 4.71 11.40 -10.96
CA PRO A 150 4.69 12.29 -12.12
C PRO A 150 4.85 11.50 -13.42
N GLY A 151 4.11 11.87 -14.45
CA GLY A 151 4.13 11.20 -15.75
C GLY A 151 3.17 10.01 -15.88
N GLU A 152 2.70 9.41 -14.78
CA GLU A 152 1.77 8.27 -14.87
C GLU A 152 0.41 8.65 -15.48
N ILE A 153 -0.05 9.89 -15.32
CA ILE A 153 -1.26 10.36 -16.01
C ILE A 153 -1.01 10.41 -17.51
N GLU A 154 0.08 11.05 -17.93
CA GLU A 154 0.44 11.21 -19.34
C GLU A 154 0.67 9.85 -20.02
N GLU A 155 1.25 8.90 -19.30
CA GLU A 155 1.54 7.56 -19.80
C GLU A 155 0.28 6.70 -19.92
N TRP A 156 -0.49 6.57 -18.84
CA TRP A 156 -1.58 5.58 -18.77
C TRP A 156 -2.94 6.15 -19.15
N ALA A 157 -3.16 7.45 -18.96
CA ALA A 157 -4.42 8.11 -19.27
C ALA A 157 -4.18 9.47 -19.95
N PRO A 158 -3.56 9.53 -21.14
CA PRO A 158 -3.15 10.78 -21.79
C PRO A 158 -4.31 11.77 -22.02
N ALA A 159 -5.54 11.28 -22.13
CA ALA A 159 -6.74 12.13 -22.22
C ALA A 159 -7.02 12.96 -20.93
N LEU A 160 -6.35 12.64 -19.83
CA LEU A 160 -6.42 13.34 -18.53
C LEU A 160 -5.15 14.14 -18.23
N ALA A 161 -4.21 14.23 -19.18
CA ALA A 161 -2.98 14.98 -18.99
C ALA A 161 -3.26 16.42 -18.49
N GLY A 162 -2.46 16.88 -17.51
CA GLY A 162 -2.63 18.17 -16.86
C GLY A 162 -3.73 18.23 -15.77
N ARG A 163 -4.45 17.13 -15.52
CA ARG A 163 -5.36 17.02 -14.36
C ARG A 163 -4.62 16.70 -13.08
N SER A 164 -5.25 16.94 -11.93
CA SER A 164 -4.62 16.71 -10.63
C SER A 164 -4.60 15.23 -10.28
N ARG A 165 -3.45 14.72 -9.82
CA ARG A 165 -3.30 13.38 -9.21
C ARG A 165 -4.07 13.22 -7.90
N PHE A 166 -4.48 14.33 -7.26
CA PHE A 166 -5.30 14.32 -6.05
C PHE A 166 -6.80 14.17 -6.33
N GLU A 167 -7.24 14.30 -7.58
CA GLU A 167 -8.64 14.08 -7.93
C GLU A 167 -8.94 12.56 -7.94
N PRO A 168 -9.82 12.05 -7.06
CA PRO A 168 -10.04 10.61 -6.94
C PRO A 168 -10.51 9.95 -8.24
N ASP A 169 -11.34 10.62 -9.03
CA ASP A 169 -11.79 10.11 -10.33
C ASP A 169 -10.64 9.99 -11.33
N VAL A 170 -9.70 10.94 -11.33
CA VAL A 170 -8.49 10.88 -12.16
C VAL A 170 -7.60 9.73 -11.70
N ALA A 171 -7.33 9.64 -10.39
CA ALA A 171 -6.49 8.60 -9.80
C ALA A 171 -7.00 7.18 -10.12
N ILE A 172 -8.30 6.95 -9.94
CA ILE A 172 -8.95 5.67 -10.24
C ILE A 172 -8.85 5.34 -11.72
N ARG A 173 -9.13 6.30 -12.61
CA ARG A 173 -9.10 6.06 -14.06
C ARG A 173 -7.70 5.77 -14.57
N VAL A 174 -6.67 6.41 -14.00
CA VAL A 174 -5.27 6.13 -14.33
C VAL A 174 -4.89 4.72 -13.89
N MET A 175 -5.22 4.34 -12.64
CA MET A 175 -4.96 2.98 -12.14
C MET A 175 -5.69 1.92 -12.98
N ALA A 176 -6.96 2.14 -13.31
CA ALA A 176 -7.73 1.25 -14.17
C ALA A 176 -7.12 1.13 -15.57
N ALA A 177 -6.69 2.23 -16.18
CA ALA A 177 -6.06 2.23 -17.50
C ALA A 177 -4.72 1.48 -17.50
N LYS A 178 -3.88 1.70 -16.48
CA LYS A 178 -2.63 0.97 -16.27
C LYS A 178 -2.84 -0.53 -16.16
N LEU A 179 -3.79 -0.97 -15.33
CA LEU A 179 -4.11 -2.39 -15.18
C LEU A 179 -4.73 -2.99 -16.44
N GLN A 180 -5.54 -2.23 -17.17
CA GLN A 180 -6.11 -2.68 -18.43
C GLN A 180 -5.05 -2.85 -19.53
N ASP A 181 -4.10 -1.92 -19.64
CA ASP A 181 -2.99 -2.06 -20.58
C ASP A 181 -2.07 -3.22 -20.19
N THR A 182 -1.80 -3.36 -18.89
CA THR A 182 -1.07 -4.52 -18.34
C THR A 182 -1.77 -5.83 -18.68
N GLU A 183 -3.08 -5.94 -18.47
CA GLU A 183 -3.83 -7.15 -18.78
C GLU A 183 -3.73 -7.50 -20.26
N ARG A 184 -3.85 -6.50 -21.15
CA ARG A 184 -3.67 -6.69 -22.59
C ARG A 184 -2.28 -7.23 -22.91
N TYR A 185 -1.24 -6.72 -22.24
CA TYR A 185 0.12 -7.21 -22.43
C TYR A 185 0.30 -8.64 -21.93
N ILE A 186 -0.25 -8.99 -20.76
CA ILE A 186 -0.22 -10.36 -20.23
C ILE A 186 -0.91 -11.34 -21.19
N LEU A 187 -2.08 -10.95 -21.73
CA LEU A 187 -2.81 -11.78 -22.69
C LEU A 187 -2.02 -11.96 -23.98
N TRP A 188 -1.37 -10.91 -24.47
CA TRP A 188 -0.50 -11.00 -25.65
C TRP A 188 0.68 -11.96 -25.40
N GLN A 189 1.37 -11.85 -24.27
CA GLN A 189 2.45 -12.78 -23.90
C GLN A 189 1.96 -14.23 -23.74
N ALA A 190 0.78 -14.44 -23.16
CA ALA A 190 0.17 -15.77 -23.07
C ALA A 190 -0.14 -16.38 -24.46
N MET A 191 -0.40 -15.56 -25.48
CA MET A 191 -0.57 -16.11 -26.83
C MET A 191 0.77 -16.64 -27.40
N GLU A 192 1.90 -16.05 -27.03
CA GLU A 192 3.23 -16.44 -27.50
C GLU A 192 3.83 -17.62 -26.71
N TYR A 193 3.66 -17.63 -25.40
CA TYR A 193 4.27 -18.61 -24.49
C TYR A 193 3.32 -19.73 -24.04
N GLY A 194 2.04 -19.67 -24.44
CA GLY A 194 0.98 -20.60 -24.03
C GLY A 194 0.02 -20.00 -22.99
N SER A 195 -1.10 -20.68 -22.75
CA SER A 195 -2.17 -20.15 -21.88
C SER A 195 -1.69 -19.82 -20.46
N THR A 196 -2.13 -18.69 -19.94
CA THR A 196 -1.94 -18.31 -18.53
C THR A 196 -3.24 -18.51 -17.76
N SER A 197 -3.16 -19.08 -16.55
CA SER A 197 -4.34 -19.22 -15.69
C SER A 197 -4.86 -17.86 -15.25
N GLN A 198 -6.15 -17.78 -14.93
CA GLN A 198 -6.74 -16.56 -14.39
C GLN A 198 -6.03 -16.10 -13.11
N THR A 199 -5.72 -17.04 -12.20
CA THR A 199 -4.97 -16.75 -10.97
C THR A 199 -3.63 -16.09 -11.27
N SER A 200 -2.83 -16.65 -12.18
CA SER A 200 -1.54 -16.08 -12.55
C SER A 200 -1.68 -14.71 -13.21
N ARG A 201 -2.71 -14.52 -14.06
CA ARG A 201 -3.01 -13.19 -14.63
C ARG A 201 -3.31 -12.17 -13.54
N PHE A 202 -4.11 -12.54 -12.55
CA PHE A 202 -4.48 -11.67 -11.44
C PHE A 202 -3.28 -11.34 -10.53
N MET A 203 -2.41 -12.33 -10.27
CA MET A 203 -1.16 -12.12 -9.55
C MET A 203 -0.16 -11.22 -10.30
N LEU A 204 -0.07 -11.33 -11.62
CA LEU A 204 0.77 -10.43 -12.43
C LEU A 204 0.27 -8.99 -12.38
N LEU A 205 -1.06 -8.78 -12.42
CA LEU A 205 -1.65 -7.44 -12.22
C LEU A 205 -1.29 -6.87 -10.84
N ALA A 206 -1.31 -7.71 -9.79
CA ALA A 206 -0.93 -7.31 -8.44
C ALA A 206 0.54 -6.87 -8.31
N LEU A 207 1.44 -7.42 -9.13
CA LEU A 207 2.83 -6.96 -9.23
C LEU A 207 2.95 -5.68 -10.05
N ALA A 208 2.34 -5.66 -11.24
CA ALA A 208 2.46 -4.58 -12.20
C ALA A 208 1.86 -3.25 -11.71
N GLN A 209 0.87 -3.30 -10.81
CA GLN A 209 0.31 -2.10 -10.19
C GLN A 209 1.38 -1.23 -9.51
N ASN A 210 2.48 -1.84 -9.04
CA ASN A 210 3.57 -1.14 -8.34
C ASN A 210 4.65 -0.59 -9.29
N CYS A 211 4.59 -0.90 -10.59
CA CYS A 211 5.55 -0.43 -11.58
C CYS A 211 5.25 1.01 -11.97
N SER A 212 6.23 1.91 -11.97
CA SER A 212 5.98 3.31 -12.32
C SER A 212 5.97 3.60 -13.81
N GLU A 213 6.46 2.66 -14.63
CA GLU A 213 6.67 2.84 -16.07
C GLU A 213 6.29 1.57 -16.83
N SER A 214 5.86 1.71 -18.08
CA SER A 214 5.61 0.60 -19.00
C SER A 214 6.80 -0.32 -19.16
N SER A 215 8.02 0.22 -19.11
CA SER A 215 9.26 -0.56 -19.22
C SER A 215 9.41 -1.57 -18.07
N GLN A 216 8.98 -1.18 -16.86
CA GLN A 216 9.01 -2.02 -15.67
C GLN A 216 7.86 -3.03 -15.70
N VAL A 217 6.65 -2.61 -16.09
CA VAL A 217 5.51 -3.53 -16.29
C VAL A 217 5.90 -4.65 -17.24
N ARG A 218 6.47 -4.31 -18.39
CA ARG A 218 6.93 -5.29 -19.38
C ARG A 218 7.97 -6.23 -18.78
N ARG A 219 8.99 -5.70 -18.12
CA ARG A 219 10.01 -6.53 -17.46
C ARG A 219 9.40 -7.51 -16.47
N THR A 220 8.49 -7.07 -15.60
CA THR A 220 7.84 -7.93 -14.61
C THR A 220 7.06 -9.07 -15.28
N VAL A 221 6.27 -8.75 -16.31
CA VAL A 221 5.50 -9.76 -17.05
C VAL A 221 6.42 -10.69 -17.84
N ASP A 222 7.40 -10.14 -18.55
CA ASP A 222 8.37 -10.90 -19.35
C ASP A 222 9.18 -11.85 -18.46
N THR A 223 9.53 -11.46 -17.24
CA THR A 223 10.23 -12.34 -16.30
C THR A 223 9.39 -13.58 -15.96
N PHE A 224 8.09 -13.43 -15.67
CA PHE A 224 7.22 -14.58 -15.40
C PHE A 224 7.18 -15.57 -16.57
N PHE A 225 7.03 -15.06 -17.80
CA PHE A 225 7.04 -15.90 -19.00
C PHE A 225 8.43 -16.46 -19.33
N GLY A 226 9.51 -15.75 -18.97
CA GLY A 226 10.88 -16.23 -19.03
C GLY A 226 11.13 -17.47 -18.15
N TYR A 227 10.49 -17.51 -16.97
CA TYR A 227 10.41 -18.70 -16.11
C TYR A 227 9.32 -19.70 -16.53
N ARG A 228 8.82 -19.61 -17.77
CA ARG A 228 7.77 -20.50 -18.32
C ARG A 228 6.51 -20.56 -17.46
N GLY A 229 6.18 -19.46 -16.78
CA GLY A 229 5.04 -19.36 -15.88
C GLY A 229 5.23 -20.01 -14.51
N SER A 230 6.47 -20.36 -14.13
CA SER A 230 6.78 -20.91 -12.81
C SER A 230 6.90 -19.80 -11.76
N TRP A 231 5.87 -19.65 -10.93
CA TRP A 231 5.93 -18.74 -9.77
C TRP A 231 7.01 -19.14 -8.78
N GLU A 232 7.23 -20.44 -8.56
CA GLU A 232 8.26 -20.92 -7.63
C GLU A 232 9.67 -20.48 -8.06
N GLU A 233 9.98 -20.58 -9.36
CA GLU A 233 11.28 -20.14 -9.88
C GLU A 233 11.38 -18.61 -9.88
N MET A 234 10.33 -17.90 -10.31
CA MET A 234 10.30 -16.44 -10.34
C MET A 234 10.45 -15.82 -8.95
N LEU A 235 9.79 -16.37 -7.94
CA LEU A 235 9.81 -15.83 -6.57
C LEU A 235 11.08 -16.21 -5.79
N ARG A 236 11.87 -17.18 -6.28
CA ARG A 236 13.21 -17.49 -5.76
C ARG A 236 14.33 -16.69 -6.42
N ASP A 237 14.03 -15.88 -7.42
CA ASP A 237 15.02 -15.01 -8.05
C ASP A 237 15.64 -14.07 -7.02
N GLU A 238 16.97 -14.08 -6.89
CA GLU A 238 17.69 -13.30 -5.87
C GLU A 238 17.56 -11.79 -6.06
N GLN A 239 17.30 -11.34 -7.28
CA GLN A 239 17.22 -9.92 -7.62
C GLN A 239 15.84 -9.34 -7.26
N PHE A 240 14.76 -10.09 -7.49
CA PHE A 240 13.39 -9.56 -7.38
C PHE A 240 12.44 -10.36 -6.48
N GLY A 241 12.75 -11.62 -6.20
CA GLY A 241 11.85 -12.58 -5.59
C GLY A 241 11.29 -12.13 -4.23
N ALA A 242 12.13 -11.56 -3.38
CA ALA A 242 11.71 -11.05 -2.06
C ALA A 242 10.69 -9.90 -2.19
N LEU A 243 10.93 -8.94 -3.08
CA LEU A 243 10.07 -7.78 -3.31
C LEU A 243 8.73 -8.20 -3.91
N TRP A 244 8.75 -9.09 -4.91
CA TRP A 244 7.53 -9.60 -5.52
C TRP A 244 6.71 -10.47 -4.58
N THR A 245 7.38 -11.28 -3.76
CA THR A 245 6.71 -12.07 -2.72
C THR A 245 6.00 -11.16 -1.72
N GLU A 246 6.67 -10.13 -1.21
CA GLU A 246 6.06 -9.15 -0.31
C GLU A 246 4.86 -8.45 -0.96
N GLN A 247 5.00 -8.00 -2.20
CA GLN A 247 3.94 -7.35 -2.96
C GLN A 247 2.70 -8.24 -3.12
N LEU A 248 2.89 -9.51 -3.48
CA LEU A 248 1.81 -10.48 -3.64
C LEU A 248 1.10 -10.74 -2.31
N ARG A 249 1.84 -10.82 -1.20
CA ARG A 249 1.27 -11.02 0.15
C ARG A 249 0.39 -9.84 0.55
N LEU A 250 0.88 -8.61 0.35
CA LEU A 250 0.18 -7.39 0.73
C LEU A 250 -1.12 -7.21 -0.05
N ILE A 251 -1.07 -7.34 -1.38
CA ILE A 251 -2.27 -7.23 -2.22
C ILE A 251 -3.29 -8.32 -1.86
N LEU A 252 -2.85 -9.57 -1.65
CA LEU A 252 -3.75 -10.67 -1.31
C LEU A 252 -4.53 -10.41 -0.01
N VAL A 253 -3.91 -9.79 0.99
CA VAL A 253 -4.61 -9.41 2.22
C VAL A 253 -5.69 -8.35 1.95
N HIS A 254 -5.48 -7.43 1.01
CA HIS A 254 -6.51 -6.47 0.60
C HIS A 254 -7.62 -7.12 -0.22
N VAL A 255 -7.29 -8.07 -1.09
CA VAL A 255 -8.26 -8.89 -1.84
C VAL A 255 -9.17 -9.66 -0.88
N ASP A 256 -8.61 -10.29 0.15
CA ASP A 256 -9.40 -11.03 1.14
C ASP A 256 -10.28 -10.12 2.00
N TRP A 257 -9.77 -8.94 2.34
CA TRP A 257 -10.60 -7.94 2.98
C TRP A 257 -11.75 -7.48 2.07
N LEU A 258 -11.49 -7.13 0.81
CA LEU A 258 -12.51 -6.65 -0.13
C LEU A 258 -13.59 -7.69 -0.40
N THR A 259 -13.21 -8.95 -0.62
CA THR A 259 -14.16 -10.06 -0.78
C THR A 259 -15.01 -10.25 0.47
N SER A 260 -14.46 -10.09 1.69
CA SER A 260 -15.25 -10.07 2.93
C SER A 260 -16.22 -8.87 3.02
N GLN A 261 -15.94 -7.78 2.31
CA GLN A 261 -16.83 -6.62 2.18
C GLN A 261 -17.84 -6.75 1.03
N GLY A 262 -17.89 -7.91 0.36
CA GLY A 262 -18.85 -8.18 -0.71
C GLY A 262 -18.41 -7.73 -2.11
N TRP A 263 -17.13 -7.40 -2.31
CA TRP A 263 -16.60 -7.19 -3.65
C TRP A 263 -16.45 -8.54 -4.38
N GLU A 264 -16.79 -8.57 -5.66
CA GLU A 264 -16.81 -9.81 -6.44
C GLU A 264 -15.41 -10.23 -6.84
N LEU A 265 -15.10 -11.51 -6.58
CA LEU A 265 -13.88 -12.14 -7.08
C LEU A 265 -14.06 -12.53 -8.55
N PRO A 266 -13.16 -12.12 -9.47
CA PRO A 266 -13.27 -12.51 -10.87
C PRO A 266 -13.29 -14.04 -11.05
N GLU A 267 -14.14 -14.52 -11.97
CA GLU A 267 -14.31 -15.94 -12.22
C GLU A 267 -12.97 -16.62 -12.57
N GLY A 268 -12.69 -17.76 -11.93
CA GLY A 268 -11.49 -18.56 -12.16
C GLY A 268 -10.26 -18.14 -11.34
N VAL A 269 -10.34 -17.06 -10.55
CA VAL A 269 -9.28 -16.72 -9.59
C VAL A 269 -9.35 -17.68 -8.39
N ASP A 270 -8.27 -18.43 -8.18
CA ASP A 270 -8.07 -19.32 -7.04
C ASP A 270 -7.19 -18.63 -5.98
N LEU A 271 -7.82 -18.11 -4.93
CA LEU A 271 -7.12 -17.46 -3.83
C LEU A 271 -6.34 -18.45 -2.95
N ASP A 272 -6.71 -19.73 -2.90
CA ASP A 272 -5.95 -20.73 -2.13
C ASP A 272 -4.63 -21.05 -2.84
N ALA A 273 -4.65 -21.18 -4.17
CA ALA A 273 -3.44 -21.31 -4.98
C ALA A 273 -2.52 -20.08 -4.83
N TRP A 274 -3.08 -18.86 -4.82
CA TRP A 274 -2.29 -17.66 -4.55
C TRP A 274 -1.71 -17.70 -3.13
N ARG A 275 -2.49 -18.01 -2.08
CA ARG A 275 -1.98 -18.11 -0.70
C ARG A 275 -0.84 -19.11 -0.57
N GLN A 276 -0.98 -20.29 -1.18
CA GLN A 276 0.08 -21.30 -1.19
C GLN A 276 1.34 -20.78 -1.87
N THR A 277 1.19 -20.08 -2.99
CA THR A 277 2.32 -19.52 -3.75
C THR A 277 3.04 -18.39 -3.00
N ALA A 278 2.29 -17.40 -2.53
CA ALA A 278 2.89 -16.21 -1.90
C ALA A 278 3.46 -16.52 -0.49
N PHE A 279 2.96 -17.51 0.23
CA PHE A 279 3.36 -17.82 1.61
C PHE A 279 4.15 -19.13 1.78
N ALA A 280 4.61 -19.73 0.67
CA ALA A 280 5.38 -20.99 0.66
C ALA A 280 6.65 -20.95 1.54
N GLU A 281 7.31 -19.79 1.67
CA GLU A 281 8.63 -19.63 2.31
C GLU A 281 8.66 -18.63 3.48
#